data_AF-A0A7C6JPD9-F1
#
_entry.id   AF-A0A7C6JPD9-F1
#
_cell.length_a   1.000
_cell.length_b   1.000
_cell.length_c   1.000
_cell.angle_alpha   90.00
_cell.angle_beta   90.00
_cell.angle_gamma   90.00
#
_symmetry.space_group_name_H-M   'P 1'
#
loop_
_entity.id
_entity.type
_entity.pdbx_description
1 polymer ?
#
loop_
_entity_poly.entity_id
_entity_poly.type
_entity_poly.pdbx_seq_one_letter_code
_entity_poly.pdbx_strand_id
1 'polypeptide(L)'
;MTFTVRFLGQDGKCLHTGGVPLRPLSMSWSALGGCNSAEISVQGDGLDIVDWQGYLAKPVEIFDELGRLRWWGWLESVEKRLPGMRLGYDLSKMANRVAVVFDALPPDDMLGEKQQTAWVDDAESQALYGIKERVLLGGSLTLEQAEHWRDAELQRWRLPVLQAEPTSTSGNLGLVLSCKGWMHRLDWRVWQRESGVIANTVSQSGVQAVGADLQNAQIAQSFLVPRTVHLSAIQVRLRKQGLPVDKLRVDIKADQTGSPATGTLASCSLDPSELSPTTYAWVRGVFPAQISLTAGNRYWFVIRRLGALDSANHCLMALDENLSFPTGELKIYNQSEQSWQVRVPPADALFKLTVLSRIEDEIAEILQLATDFLTGSDLEASIGLRLPVDKSLNTTLLQALRNLLSLDTQTGDRLLMEISPDRFLRICAAPEPSVYSLSMDDTGELFDRMGRALAVPSDAVGKYVGVRHGKGFLVREMRLDLESGRYQLKTF
;
A
#
# COMPACT_ATOMS: atom_id res chain seq x y z
N MET A 1 -29.12 26.60 12.43
CA MET A 1 -28.19 25.46 12.47
C MET A 1 -27.08 25.76 13.46
N THR A 2 -27.37 25.56 14.73
CA THR A 2 -26.41 25.52 15.83
C THR A 2 -25.74 24.16 15.85
N PHE A 3 -24.41 24.15 15.83
CA PHE A 3 -23.61 22.94 15.94
C PHE A 3 -22.83 22.96 17.25
N THR A 4 -22.66 21.78 17.86
CA THR A 4 -21.84 21.61 19.06
C THR A 4 -20.59 20.82 18.69
N VAL A 5 -19.42 21.38 18.98
CA VAL A 5 -18.12 20.72 18.77
C VAL A 5 -17.64 20.12 20.09
N ARG A 6 -17.15 18.88 20.04
CA ARG A 6 -16.53 18.20 21.19
C ARG A 6 -15.13 17.72 20.82
N PHE A 7 -14.19 17.96 21.73
CA PHE A 7 -12.85 17.37 21.69
C PHE A 7 -12.78 16.23 22.69
N LEU A 8 -12.21 15.10 22.28
CA LEU A 8 -12.02 13.94 23.14
C LEU A 8 -10.53 13.78 23.50
N GLY A 9 -10.27 13.29 24.70
CA GLY A 9 -8.95 12.83 25.11
C GLY A 9 -8.65 11.45 24.55
N GLN A 10 -7.43 10.98 24.76
CA GLN A 10 -7.05 9.61 24.39
C GLN A 10 -7.91 8.56 25.12
N ASP A 11 -8.39 8.89 26.33
CA ASP A 11 -9.26 8.04 27.15
C ASP A 11 -10.75 8.08 26.72
N GLY A 12 -11.09 8.78 25.63
CA GLY A 12 -12.48 8.99 25.20
C GLY A 12 -13.28 9.98 26.07
N LYS A 13 -12.67 10.52 27.13
CA LYS A 13 -13.28 11.57 27.97
C LYS A 13 -13.29 12.90 27.21
N CYS A 14 -14.38 13.64 27.32
CA CYS A 14 -14.46 14.96 26.73
C CYS A 14 -13.47 15.92 27.41
N LEU A 15 -12.54 16.49 26.65
CA LEU A 15 -11.55 17.45 27.16
C LEU A 15 -12.10 18.87 27.28
N HIS A 16 -13.11 19.21 26.47
CA HIS A 16 -13.63 20.58 26.39
C HIS A 16 -15.16 20.61 26.36
N THR A 17 -15.79 21.20 27.39
CA THR A 17 -17.26 21.34 27.46
C THR A 17 -17.79 22.73 27.82
N GLY A 18 -17.00 23.79 28.02
CA GLY A 18 -17.66 25.02 28.52
C GLY A 18 -16.95 26.38 28.60
N GLY A 19 -15.86 26.64 27.88
CA GLY A 19 -15.19 27.96 27.95
C GLY A 19 -15.28 28.81 26.68
N VAL A 20 -15.10 28.19 25.52
CA VAL A 20 -14.86 28.91 24.26
C VAL A 20 -15.91 28.55 23.21
N PRO A 21 -16.65 29.52 22.64
CA PRO A 21 -17.60 29.25 21.56
C PRO A 21 -16.88 28.82 20.28
N LEU A 22 -17.19 27.60 19.83
CA LEU A 22 -16.66 26.99 18.61
C LEU A 22 -17.75 27.00 17.53
N ARG A 23 -17.46 27.59 16.38
CA ARG A 23 -18.39 27.66 15.25
C ARG A 23 -17.81 26.94 14.03
N PRO A 24 -18.38 25.79 13.62
CA PRO A 24 -18.03 25.17 12.35
C PRO A 24 -18.34 26.12 11.18
N LEU A 25 -17.36 26.30 10.29
CA LEU A 25 -17.45 27.12 9.08
C LEU A 25 -17.82 26.27 7.87
N SER A 26 -17.13 25.14 7.68
CA SER A 26 -17.41 24.21 6.60
C SER A 26 -17.15 22.77 7.01
N MET A 27 -17.85 21.83 6.38
CA MET A 27 -17.70 20.39 6.58
C MET A 27 -17.71 19.70 5.22
N SER A 28 -16.93 18.63 5.07
CA SER A 28 -16.91 17.83 3.85
C SER A 28 -16.86 16.34 4.13
N TRP A 29 -17.43 15.58 3.20
CA TRP A 29 -17.55 14.12 3.22
C TRP A 29 -17.14 13.54 1.86
N SER A 30 -16.68 12.30 1.85
CA SER A 30 -16.23 11.54 0.69
C SER A 30 -16.71 10.10 0.77
N ALA A 31 -17.12 9.53 -0.37
CA ALA A 31 -17.48 8.13 -0.51
C ALA A 31 -16.27 7.19 -0.43
N LEU A 32 -15.06 7.76 -0.34
CA LEU A 32 -13.78 7.07 -0.19
C LEU A 32 -13.12 7.44 1.14
N GLY A 33 -13.89 7.43 2.23
CA GLY A 33 -13.41 7.54 3.60
C GLY A 33 -14.33 8.24 4.61
N GLY A 34 -15.59 8.52 4.25
CA GLY A 34 -16.57 9.14 5.14
C GLY A 34 -16.31 10.64 5.35
N CYS A 35 -16.13 11.09 6.59
CA CYS A 35 -15.78 12.48 6.88
C CYS A 35 -14.42 12.83 6.28
N ASN A 36 -14.29 13.96 5.57
CA ASN A 36 -13.06 14.34 4.85
C ASN A 36 -12.33 15.51 5.53
N SER A 37 -12.96 16.67 5.63
CA SER A 37 -12.38 17.85 6.30
C SER A 37 -13.45 18.70 6.96
N ALA A 38 -13.07 19.44 8.01
CA ALA A 38 -13.91 20.47 8.61
C ALA A 38 -13.06 21.66 9.06
N GLU A 39 -13.60 22.86 8.93
CA GLU A 39 -13.00 24.09 9.43
C GLU A 39 -13.85 24.65 10.55
N ILE A 40 -13.22 25.00 11.68
CA ILE A 40 -13.92 25.51 12.87
C ILE A 40 -13.27 26.82 13.28
N SER A 41 -14.07 27.87 13.43
CA SER A 41 -13.65 29.15 14.00
C SER A 41 -13.83 29.13 15.50
N VAL A 42 -12.80 29.60 16.21
CA VAL A 42 -12.83 29.79 17.66
C VAL A 42 -13.15 31.26 17.92
N GLN A 43 -14.26 31.51 18.61
CA GLN A 43 -14.66 32.86 18.99
C GLN A 43 -14.30 33.13 20.45
N GLY A 44 -13.72 34.29 20.74
CA GLY A 44 -13.37 34.73 22.10
C GLY A 44 -11.88 34.58 22.45
N ASP A 45 -11.46 35.36 23.46
CA ASP A 45 -10.06 35.56 23.85
C ASP A 45 -9.54 34.52 24.87
N GLY A 46 -10.20 33.36 24.99
CA GLY A 46 -10.00 32.45 26.12
C GLY A 46 -8.80 31.50 26.02
N LEU A 47 -8.34 31.15 24.82
CA LEU A 47 -7.26 30.18 24.59
C LEU A 47 -6.31 30.70 23.51
N ASP A 48 -5.01 30.69 23.78
CA ASP A 48 -4.01 31.07 22.79
C ASP A 48 -3.61 29.87 21.93
N ILE A 49 -2.87 30.13 20.85
CA ILE A 49 -2.40 29.11 19.91
C ILE A 49 -1.57 28.00 20.58
N VAL A 50 -0.86 28.33 21.67
CA VAL A 50 -0.05 27.39 22.46
C VAL A 50 -0.94 26.40 23.22
N ASP A 51 -2.07 26.86 23.78
CA ASP A 51 -3.00 25.97 24.48
C ASP A 51 -3.62 24.96 23.50
N TRP A 52 -3.95 25.45 22.29
CA TRP A 52 -4.48 24.64 21.21
C TRP A 52 -3.46 23.63 20.64
N GLN A 53 -2.16 23.84 20.84
CA GLN A 53 -1.12 22.88 20.47
C GLN A 53 -1.32 21.52 21.19
N GLY A 54 -1.81 21.54 22.43
CA GLY A 54 -2.08 20.32 23.21
C GLY A 54 -3.28 19.51 22.69
N TYR A 55 -4.14 20.12 21.87
CA TYR A 55 -5.30 19.49 21.25
C TYR A 55 -5.01 18.92 19.85
N LEU A 56 -3.82 19.17 19.29
CA LEU A 56 -3.41 18.57 18.03
C LEU A 56 -3.47 17.04 18.12
N ALA A 57 -3.82 16.39 17.01
CA ALA A 57 -4.03 14.95 16.90
C ALA A 57 -5.21 14.38 17.72
N LYS A 58 -5.93 15.18 18.51
CA LYS A 58 -7.07 14.69 19.31
C LYS A 58 -8.33 14.50 18.46
N PRO A 59 -9.21 13.54 18.80
CA PRO A 59 -10.50 13.35 18.16
C PRO A 59 -11.41 14.57 18.27
N VAL A 60 -12.15 14.84 17.20
CA VAL A 60 -13.13 15.92 17.10
C VAL A 60 -14.45 15.36 16.59
N GLU A 61 -15.54 15.73 17.25
CA GLU A 61 -16.91 15.36 16.90
C GLU A 61 -17.79 16.61 16.79
N ILE A 62 -18.63 16.67 15.76
CA ILE A 62 -19.57 17.77 15.53
C ILE A 62 -20.99 17.22 15.55
N PHE A 63 -21.82 17.76 16.45
CA PHE A 63 -23.21 17.40 16.63
C PHE A 63 -24.14 18.50 16.11
N ASP A 64 -25.30 18.12 15.56
CA ASP A 64 -26.36 19.07 15.21
C ASP A 64 -27.21 19.49 16.42
N GLU A 65 -28.20 20.36 16.19
CA GLU A 65 -29.16 20.84 17.19
C GLU A 65 -29.98 19.71 17.85
N LEU A 66 -30.12 18.58 17.17
CA LEU A 66 -30.84 17.40 17.64
C LEU A 66 -29.92 16.41 18.38
N GLY A 67 -28.64 16.77 18.59
CA GLY A 67 -27.64 15.93 19.24
C GLY A 67 -27.16 14.75 18.38
N ARG A 68 -27.38 14.77 17.07
CA ARG A 68 -26.89 13.73 16.15
C ARG A 68 -25.49 14.05 15.69
N LEU A 69 -24.62 13.04 15.67
CA LEU A 69 -23.25 13.18 15.17
C LEU A 69 -23.27 13.37 13.64
N ARG A 70 -22.67 14.48 13.17
CA ARG A 70 -22.63 14.86 11.75
C ARG A 70 -21.25 14.75 11.13
N TRP A 71 -20.23 14.97 11.93
CA TRP A 71 -18.86 14.91 11.46
C TRP A 71 -17.94 14.41 12.57
N TRP A 72 -16.98 13.56 12.21
CA TRP A 72 -15.99 13.02 13.14
C TRP A 72 -14.62 12.94 12.45
N GLY A 73 -13.57 13.18 13.23
CA GLY A 73 -12.21 13.20 12.74
C GLY A 73 -11.23 13.58 13.82
N TRP A 74 -10.16 14.28 13.45
CA TRP A 74 -9.10 14.72 14.34
C TRP A 74 -8.59 16.11 13.95
N LEU A 75 -7.96 16.80 14.90
CA LEU A 75 -7.39 18.13 14.68
C LEU A 75 -6.00 18.03 14.05
N GLU A 76 -5.85 18.55 12.82
CA GLU A 76 -4.56 18.53 12.10
C GLU A 76 -3.72 19.76 12.36
N SER A 77 -4.32 20.94 12.28
CA SER A 77 -3.61 22.19 12.38
C SER A 77 -4.45 23.28 13.03
N VAL A 78 -3.74 24.23 13.61
CA VAL A 78 -4.31 25.41 14.28
C VAL A 78 -3.62 26.63 13.72
N GLU A 79 -4.41 27.57 13.21
CA GLU A 79 -3.92 28.79 12.57
C GLU A 79 -4.55 30.02 13.25
N LYS A 80 -3.72 30.94 13.73
CA LYS A 80 -4.11 32.26 14.23
C LYS A 80 -3.82 33.29 13.14
N ARG A 81 -4.90 33.90 12.62
CA ARG A 81 -4.86 34.93 11.57
C ARG A 81 -4.83 36.31 12.21
N LEU A 82 -3.72 37.02 12.01
CA LEU A 82 -3.47 38.38 12.48
C LEU A 82 -3.42 39.35 11.27
N PRO A 83 -3.58 40.67 11.49
CA PRO A 83 -3.37 41.65 10.43
C PRO A 83 -1.92 41.58 9.94
N GLY A 84 -1.71 41.08 8.72
CA GLY A 84 -0.37 40.98 8.12
C GLY A 84 0.39 39.68 8.36
N MET A 85 -0.10 38.77 9.22
CA MET A 85 0.64 37.56 9.60
C MET A 85 -0.28 36.38 9.93
N ARG A 86 0.16 35.15 9.62
CA ARG A 86 -0.46 33.90 10.05
C ARG A 86 0.52 33.14 10.93
N LEU A 87 0.09 32.76 12.12
CA LEU A 87 0.84 31.89 13.03
C LEU A 87 0.15 30.54 13.07
N GLY A 88 0.87 29.43 12.93
CA GLY A 88 0.23 28.12 12.90
C GLY A 88 1.09 26.98 13.42
N TYR A 89 0.47 26.04 14.14
CA TYR A 89 1.03 24.70 14.33
C TYR A 89 0.37 23.76 13.34
N ASP A 90 1.18 23.00 12.61
CA ASP A 90 0.70 22.08 11.59
C ASP A 90 1.43 20.74 11.71
N LEU A 91 0.65 19.66 11.77
CA LEU A 91 1.16 18.30 11.79
C LEU A 91 1.61 17.83 10.40
N SER A 92 1.32 18.54 9.30
CA SER A 92 1.65 18.13 7.92
C SER A 92 3.14 17.87 7.69
N LYS A 93 4.02 18.72 8.24
CA LYS A 93 5.49 18.60 8.10
C LYS A 93 6.13 17.68 9.14
N MET A 94 5.41 17.34 10.20
CA MET A 94 5.88 16.47 11.27
C MET A 94 6.18 15.05 10.75
N ALA A 95 7.19 14.40 11.31
CA ALA A 95 7.49 12.98 11.14
C ALA A 95 8.23 12.48 12.39
N ASN A 96 7.74 11.40 13.00
CA ASN A 96 8.32 10.82 14.22
C ASN A 96 8.76 9.36 14.02
N ARG A 97 8.77 8.92 12.76
CA ARG A 97 9.38 7.67 12.31
C ARG A 97 10.01 7.90 10.94
N VAL A 98 11.33 7.81 10.83
CA VAL A 98 12.04 8.21 9.60
C VAL A 98 12.98 7.09 9.13
N ALA A 99 13.01 6.89 7.81
CA ALA A 99 13.98 6.04 7.12
C ALA A 99 14.48 6.74 5.85
N VAL A 100 15.66 6.36 5.38
CA VAL A 100 16.27 6.90 4.15
C VAL A 100 16.50 5.76 3.18
N VAL A 101 15.99 5.90 1.96
CA VAL A 101 16.34 5.05 0.82
C VAL A 101 17.45 5.76 0.06
N PHE A 102 18.55 5.06 -0.22
CA PHE A 102 19.73 5.61 -0.88
C PHE A 102 20.29 4.60 -1.88
N ASP A 103 21.05 5.10 -2.85
CA ASP A 103 21.84 4.26 -3.75
C ASP A 103 23.21 4.05 -3.08
N ALA A 104 23.53 2.81 -2.69
CA ALA A 104 24.77 2.54 -1.98
C ALA A 104 25.97 2.81 -2.89
N LEU A 105 26.86 3.72 -2.51
CA LEU A 105 28.09 4.01 -3.25
C LEU A 105 28.95 2.74 -3.37
N PRO A 106 29.10 2.14 -4.57
CA PRO A 106 30.00 1.03 -4.74
C PRO A 106 31.47 1.52 -4.81
N PRO A 107 32.46 0.64 -4.57
CA PRO A 107 33.88 0.97 -4.73
C PRO A 107 34.33 1.24 -6.18
N ASP A 108 33.48 0.93 -7.17
CA ASP A 108 33.80 0.94 -8.61
C ASP A 108 32.62 1.57 -9.40
N ASP A 109 32.82 1.87 -10.70
CA ASP A 109 31.92 2.66 -11.58
C ASP A 109 30.56 1.99 -11.93
N MET A 110 30.07 1.11 -11.05
CA MET A 110 28.78 0.43 -11.13
C MET A 110 27.66 1.27 -10.50
N LEU A 111 26.41 1.08 -10.96
CA LEU A 111 25.25 1.65 -10.27
C LEU A 111 25.07 0.97 -8.90
N GLY A 112 25.03 1.79 -7.84
CA GLY A 112 24.77 1.33 -6.48
C GLY A 112 23.42 0.62 -6.34
N GLU A 113 23.37 -0.42 -5.51
CA GLU A 113 22.10 -1.05 -5.16
C GLU A 113 21.27 -0.11 -4.28
N LYS A 114 19.96 -0.06 -4.53
CA LYS A 114 19.02 0.69 -3.68
C LYS A 114 18.88 0.01 -2.32
N GLN A 115 19.37 0.67 -1.29
CA GLN A 115 19.26 0.25 0.09
C GLN A 115 18.36 1.18 0.90
N GLN A 116 17.86 0.70 2.03
CA GLN A 116 17.07 1.48 2.97
C GLN A 116 17.68 1.32 4.36
N THR A 117 17.82 2.43 5.09
CA THR A 117 18.22 2.39 6.49
C THR A 117 17.13 1.76 7.36
N ALA A 118 17.51 1.24 8.53
CA ALA A 118 16.52 0.87 9.54
C ALA A 118 15.70 2.09 9.96
N TRP A 119 14.42 1.87 10.29
CA TRP A 119 13.55 2.90 10.84
C TRP A 119 14.05 3.34 12.22
N VAL A 120 13.96 4.64 12.50
CA VAL A 120 14.17 5.20 13.84
C VAL A 120 12.90 5.90 14.30
N ASP A 121 12.54 5.63 15.55
CA ASP A 121 11.31 6.03 16.21
C ASP A 121 11.57 7.08 17.30
N ASP A 122 10.70 8.09 17.39
CA ASP A 122 10.60 8.99 18.55
C ASP A 122 9.34 8.66 19.36
N ALA A 123 9.50 7.78 20.37
CA ALA A 123 8.38 7.21 21.10
C ALA A 123 7.54 8.25 21.87
N GLU A 124 8.16 9.33 22.36
CA GLU A 124 7.47 10.41 23.07
C GLU A 124 6.51 11.16 22.13
N SER A 125 7.00 11.55 20.95
CA SER A 125 6.17 12.19 19.92
C SER A 125 5.07 11.26 19.41
N GLN A 126 5.38 9.97 19.23
CA GLN A 126 4.40 8.97 18.81
C GLN A 126 3.27 8.82 19.82
N ALA A 127 3.57 8.83 21.12
CA ALA A 127 2.56 8.79 22.18
C ALA A 127 1.63 10.02 22.18
N LEU A 128 2.13 11.19 21.80
CA LEU A 128 1.35 12.43 21.77
C LEU A 128 0.47 12.57 20.53
N TYR A 129 1.04 12.32 19.34
CA TYR A 129 0.40 12.68 18.06
C TYR A 129 -0.04 11.49 17.21
N GLY A 130 0.37 10.28 17.59
CA GLY A 130 0.31 9.09 16.75
C GLY A 130 1.57 8.96 15.89
N ILE A 131 1.76 7.79 15.30
CA ILE A 131 2.96 7.51 14.51
C ILE A 131 2.78 8.11 13.11
N LYS A 132 3.78 8.87 12.65
CA LYS A 132 3.86 9.48 11.33
C LYS A 132 5.20 9.18 10.67
N GLU A 133 5.13 8.39 9.61
CA GLU A 133 6.25 7.87 8.86
C GLU A 133 6.66 8.81 7.73
N ARG A 134 7.97 8.85 7.48
CA ARG A 134 8.53 9.52 6.30
C ARG A 134 9.73 8.76 5.78
N VAL A 135 9.67 8.41 4.50
CA VAL A 135 10.83 7.88 3.77
C VAL A 135 11.47 9.02 2.99
N LEU A 136 12.76 9.23 3.24
CA LEU A 136 13.58 10.18 2.50
C LEU A 136 14.26 9.48 1.33
N LEU A 137 14.28 10.15 0.18
CA LEU A 137 14.99 9.67 -1.00
C LEU A 137 16.34 10.38 -1.06
N GLY A 138 17.38 9.66 -0.69
CA GLY A 138 18.77 10.05 -0.90
C GLY A 138 19.26 9.65 -2.28
N GLY A 139 20.31 10.34 -2.72
CA GLY A 139 21.09 9.91 -3.87
C GLY A 139 22.13 8.86 -3.45
N SER A 140 23.30 8.96 -4.05
CA SER A 140 24.45 8.14 -3.74
C SER A 140 25.04 8.49 -2.37
N LEU A 141 24.84 7.60 -1.39
CA LEU A 141 25.30 7.79 -0.01
C LEU A 141 25.94 6.50 0.52
N THR A 142 26.80 6.62 1.53
CA THR A 142 27.17 5.48 2.37
C THR A 142 26.08 5.21 3.42
N LEU A 143 26.04 4.00 3.98
CA LEU A 143 25.09 3.66 5.04
C LEU A 143 25.20 4.64 6.23
N GLU A 144 26.41 4.94 6.70
CA GLU A 144 26.65 5.86 7.82
C GLU A 144 26.14 7.29 7.53
N GLN A 145 26.33 7.78 6.29
CA GLN A 145 25.82 9.09 5.88
C GLN A 145 24.30 9.11 5.85
N ALA A 146 23.68 8.04 5.34
CA ALA A 146 22.23 7.91 5.29
C ALA A 146 21.63 7.83 6.71
N GLU A 147 22.28 7.10 7.63
CA GLU A 147 21.87 7.02 9.04
C GLU A 147 22.01 8.36 9.76
N HIS A 148 23.13 9.06 9.57
CA HIS A 148 23.32 10.39 10.15
C HIS A 148 22.26 11.38 9.66
N TRP A 149 21.95 11.37 8.36
CA TRP A 149 20.92 12.25 7.79
C TRP A 149 19.51 11.90 8.30
N ARG A 150 19.18 10.60 8.39
CA ARG A 150 17.92 10.11 8.99
C ARG A 150 17.74 10.70 10.40
N ASP A 151 18.76 10.59 11.24
CA ASP A 151 18.69 10.99 12.64
C ASP A 151 18.58 12.53 12.79
N ALA A 152 19.30 13.27 11.95
CA ALA A 152 19.21 14.73 11.90
C ALA A 152 17.80 15.23 11.50
N GLU A 153 17.17 14.60 10.50
CA GLU A 153 15.81 14.97 10.07
C GLU A 153 14.75 14.55 11.08
N LEU A 154 14.91 13.41 11.76
CA LEU A 154 14.00 13.00 12.84
C LEU A 154 14.00 14.05 13.96
N GLN A 155 15.17 14.52 14.40
CA GLN A 155 15.26 15.57 15.43
C GLN A 155 14.58 16.88 15.02
N ARG A 156 14.58 17.19 13.72
CA ARG A 156 13.96 18.40 13.16
C ARG A 156 12.44 18.29 13.05
N TRP A 157 11.90 17.10 12.74
CA TRP A 157 10.49 16.92 12.42
C TRP A 157 9.66 16.20 13.48
N ARG A 158 10.29 15.71 14.57
CA ARG A 158 9.59 14.97 15.62
C ARG A 158 8.47 15.75 16.31
N LEU A 159 8.47 17.08 16.30
CA LEU A 159 7.44 17.90 16.94
C LEU A 159 6.85 18.91 15.93
N PRO A 160 5.56 19.30 16.08
CA PRO A 160 5.00 20.40 15.30
C PRO A 160 5.71 21.70 15.65
N VAL A 161 6.27 22.36 14.63
CA VAL A 161 6.96 23.65 14.78
C VAL A 161 5.99 24.78 14.49
N LEU A 162 6.05 25.86 15.27
CA LEU A 162 5.32 27.10 15.02
C LEU A 162 5.81 27.74 13.72
N GLN A 163 4.90 27.89 12.76
CA GLN A 163 5.16 28.55 11.48
C GLN A 163 4.60 29.96 11.52
N ALA A 164 5.40 30.94 11.08
CA ALA A 164 5.00 32.33 10.97
C ALA A 164 5.14 32.78 9.51
N GLU A 165 4.01 33.07 8.87
CA GLU A 165 3.96 33.45 7.45
C GLU A 165 3.36 34.85 7.30
N PRO A 166 4.06 35.81 6.65
CA PRO A 166 3.48 37.10 6.31
C PRO A 166 2.31 36.92 5.33
N THR A 167 1.20 37.61 5.56
CA THR A 167 0.03 37.54 4.68
C THR A 167 -0.52 38.92 4.36
N SER A 168 -0.83 39.18 3.09
CA SER A 168 -1.52 40.41 2.67
C SER A 168 -3.05 40.29 2.74
N THR A 169 -3.58 39.12 3.11
CA THR A 169 -5.01 38.85 3.07
C THR A 169 -5.72 39.49 4.26
N SER A 170 -6.68 40.38 4.00
CA SER A 170 -7.63 40.92 4.97
C SER A 170 -8.76 39.91 5.27
N GLY A 171 -8.39 38.66 5.57
CA GLY A 171 -9.35 37.59 5.87
C GLY A 171 -9.93 37.71 7.29
N ASN A 172 -10.88 36.85 7.63
CA ASN A 172 -11.42 36.73 8.99
C ASN A 172 -10.26 36.55 9.98
N LEU A 173 -10.05 37.57 10.81
CA LEU A 173 -9.09 37.57 11.91
C LEU A 173 -9.61 36.64 13.01
N GLY A 174 -8.70 35.90 13.64
CA GLY A 174 -9.05 34.95 14.70
C GLY A 174 -8.38 33.60 14.53
N LEU A 175 -8.77 32.67 15.39
CA LEU A 175 -8.19 31.34 15.44
C LEU A 175 -9.08 30.34 14.68
N VAL A 176 -8.47 29.61 13.75
CA VAL A 176 -9.11 28.64 12.87
C VAL A 176 -8.48 27.28 13.09
N LEU A 177 -9.33 26.29 13.33
CA LEU A 177 -8.97 24.90 13.51
C LEU A 177 -9.29 24.13 12.24
N SER A 178 -8.28 23.47 11.67
CA SER A 178 -8.45 22.60 10.51
C SER A 178 -8.48 21.15 10.97
N CYS A 179 -9.63 20.53 10.78
CA CYS A 179 -9.87 19.14 11.16
C CYS A 179 -9.90 18.26 9.90
N LYS A 180 -9.37 17.04 10.04
CA LYS A 180 -9.39 16.03 8.98
C LYS A 180 -10.11 14.78 9.46
N GLY A 181 -10.75 14.08 8.53
CA GLY A 181 -11.30 12.76 8.80
C GLY A 181 -10.22 11.74 9.14
N TRP A 182 -10.63 10.65 9.80
CA TRP A 182 -9.72 9.57 10.19
C TRP A 182 -9.02 8.91 9.00
N MET A 183 -9.62 8.92 7.81
CA MET A 183 -8.97 8.35 6.61
C MET A 183 -7.59 8.98 6.32
N HIS A 184 -7.39 10.26 6.67
CA HIS A 184 -6.12 10.95 6.44
C HIS A 184 -4.99 10.47 7.37
N ARG A 185 -5.30 9.67 8.41
CA ARG A 185 -4.26 8.96 9.18
C ARG A 185 -3.61 7.84 8.39
N LEU A 186 -4.28 7.30 7.35
CA LEU A 186 -3.64 6.36 6.42
C LEU A 186 -2.54 7.05 5.59
N ASP A 187 -2.57 8.37 5.42
CA ASP A 187 -1.46 9.10 4.76
C ASP A 187 -0.21 9.22 5.65
N TRP A 188 -0.32 8.93 6.95
CA TRP A 188 0.79 9.02 7.89
C TRP A 188 1.65 7.76 7.90
N ARG A 189 1.28 6.74 7.14
CA ARG A 189 1.97 5.46 7.05
C ARG A 189 2.43 5.24 5.62
N VAL A 190 3.62 4.66 5.49
CA VAL A 190 4.20 4.32 4.20
C VAL A 190 3.91 2.86 3.88
N TRP A 191 3.35 2.64 2.70
CA TRP A 191 3.19 1.32 2.11
C TRP A 191 4.47 0.89 1.40
N GLN A 192 5.18 -0.07 1.98
CA GLN A 192 6.37 -0.68 1.39
C GLN A 192 6.01 -2.04 0.80
N ARG A 193 5.74 -2.07 -0.51
CA ARG A 193 5.42 -3.31 -1.21
C ARG A 193 6.69 -4.00 -1.67
N GLU A 194 6.86 -5.27 -1.33
CA GLU A 194 7.94 -6.11 -1.86
C GLU A 194 7.77 -6.35 -3.36
N SER A 195 8.85 -6.71 -4.05
CA SER A 195 8.80 -7.09 -5.46
C SER A 195 8.03 -8.40 -5.65
N GLY A 196 7.15 -8.44 -6.65
CA GLY A 196 6.45 -9.65 -7.13
C GLY A 196 7.29 -10.56 -7.98
N VAL A 197 8.60 -10.33 -7.94
CA VAL A 197 9.58 -11.10 -8.66
C VAL A 197 10.63 -11.54 -7.64
N ILE A 198 10.66 -12.84 -7.35
CA ILE A 198 11.75 -13.49 -6.62
C ILE A 198 12.77 -13.92 -7.68
N ALA A 199 13.97 -13.36 -7.68
CA ALA A 199 14.88 -13.55 -8.79
C ALA A 199 16.35 -13.47 -8.42
N ASN A 200 17.17 -14.14 -9.24
CA ASN A 200 18.59 -13.92 -9.36
C ASN A 200 18.91 -13.54 -10.81
N THR A 201 19.27 -12.28 -11.04
CA THR A 201 19.47 -11.71 -12.40
C THR A 201 20.84 -11.10 -12.60
N VAL A 202 21.81 -11.47 -11.76
CA VAL A 202 23.19 -10.99 -11.87
C VAL A 202 23.87 -11.45 -13.15
N SER A 203 25.06 -10.92 -13.41
CA SER A 203 25.90 -11.35 -14.52
C SER A 203 26.24 -12.83 -14.40
N GLN A 204 26.14 -13.56 -15.50
CA GLN A 204 26.44 -14.98 -15.54
C GLN A 204 27.93 -15.23 -15.26
N SER A 205 28.21 -16.17 -14.36
CA SER A 205 29.57 -16.62 -14.03
C SER A 205 29.76 -18.14 -14.15
N GLY A 206 28.71 -18.92 -14.42
CA GLY A 206 28.81 -20.37 -14.63
C GLY A 206 27.76 -20.97 -15.57
N VAL A 207 27.84 -22.29 -15.77
CA VAL A 207 26.89 -23.08 -16.56
C VAL A 207 26.61 -24.44 -15.90
N GLN A 208 25.42 -24.99 -16.13
CA GLN A 208 25.08 -26.36 -15.73
C GLN A 208 24.23 -27.05 -16.80
N ALA A 209 24.56 -28.30 -17.11
CA ALA A 209 23.79 -29.11 -18.05
C ALA A 209 22.51 -29.64 -17.41
N VAL A 210 21.42 -29.62 -18.19
CA VAL A 210 20.10 -30.12 -17.79
C VAL A 210 19.76 -31.35 -18.62
N GLY A 211 19.77 -32.53 -18.00
CA GLY A 211 19.35 -33.78 -18.63
C GLY A 211 20.33 -34.31 -19.69
N ALA A 212 21.63 -34.05 -19.52
CA ALA A 212 22.69 -34.58 -20.39
C ALA A 212 23.02 -36.04 -20.06
N ASP A 213 23.07 -36.39 -18.78
CA ASP A 213 23.47 -37.70 -18.27
C ASP A 213 22.82 -37.96 -16.89
N LEU A 214 23.14 -39.11 -16.29
CA LEU A 214 22.59 -39.54 -15.00
C LEU A 214 23.01 -38.65 -13.82
N GLN A 215 24.17 -37.98 -13.90
CA GLN A 215 24.65 -37.11 -12.83
C GLN A 215 23.99 -35.73 -12.89
N ASN A 216 23.43 -35.36 -14.05
CA ASN A 216 22.83 -34.06 -14.33
C ASN A 216 21.37 -34.17 -14.77
N ALA A 217 20.65 -35.19 -14.28
CA ALA A 217 19.32 -35.53 -14.77
C ALA A 217 18.30 -34.41 -14.51
N GLN A 218 18.41 -33.75 -13.36
CA GLN A 218 17.54 -32.63 -12.96
C GLN A 218 18.36 -31.60 -12.18
N ILE A 219 18.00 -30.33 -12.30
CA ILE A 219 18.57 -29.24 -11.48
C ILE A 219 17.46 -28.66 -10.62
N ALA A 220 17.76 -28.40 -9.36
CA ALA A 220 16.86 -27.72 -8.44
C ALA A 220 17.52 -26.48 -7.85
N GLN A 221 16.72 -25.43 -7.65
CA GLN A 221 17.14 -24.23 -6.92
C GLN A 221 16.08 -23.92 -5.87
N SER A 222 16.51 -23.71 -4.63
CA SER A 222 15.61 -23.26 -3.57
C SER A 222 15.39 -21.77 -3.59
N PHE A 223 14.24 -21.34 -3.09
CA PHE A 223 13.91 -19.95 -2.83
C PHE A 223 13.01 -19.85 -1.60
N LEU A 224 13.13 -18.75 -0.86
CA LEU A 224 12.28 -18.43 0.28
C LEU A 224 11.11 -17.55 -0.17
N VAL A 225 9.92 -17.83 0.33
CA VAL A 225 8.73 -17.03 0.05
C VAL A 225 8.48 -16.09 1.24
N PRO A 226 8.69 -14.76 1.11
CA PRO A 226 8.62 -13.84 2.24
C PRO A 226 7.19 -13.58 2.73
N ARG A 227 6.21 -13.58 1.82
CA ARG A 227 4.79 -13.40 2.10
C ARG A 227 3.95 -14.41 1.31
N THR A 228 2.72 -14.66 1.76
CA THR A 228 1.83 -15.59 1.06
C THR A 228 1.45 -15.01 -0.30
N VAL A 229 1.72 -15.75 -1.37
CA VAL A 229 1.55 -15.29 -2.75
C VAL A 229 1.04 -16.40 -3.65
N HIS A 230 0.55 -16.04 -4.83
CA HIS A 230 0.17 -16.97 -5.87
C HIS A 230 1.20 -17.04 -6.98
N LEU A 231 1.61 -18.26 -7.33
CA LEU A 231 2.53 -18.50 -8.42
C LEU A 231 1.88 -18.20 -9.79
N SER A 232 2.60 -17.50 -10.67
CA SER A 232 2.14 -17.21 -12.03
C SER A 232 3.07 -17.74 -13.12
N ALA A 233 4.34 -17.37 -13.09
CA ALA A 233 5.29 -17.71 -14.14
C ALA A 233 6.71 -17.85 -13.59
N ILE A 234 7.55 -18.57 -14.31
CA ILE A 234 8.99 -18.60 -14.09
C ILE A 234 9.71 -18.25 -15.39
N GLN A 235 10.82 -17.54 -15.29
CA GLN A 235 11.78 -17.39 -16.35
C GLN A 235 13.12 -17.96 -15.91
N VAL A 236 13.77 -18.69 -16.79
CA VAL A 236 15.11 -19.23 -16.57
C VAL A 236 16.00 -18.86 -17.75
N ARG A 237 17.27 -18.61 -17.48
CA ARG A 237 18.23 -18.22 -18.51
C ARG A 237 18.91 -19.46 -19.09
N LEU A 238 18.58 -19.81 -20.33
CA LEU A 238 18.98 -21.07 -20.96
C LEU A 238 19.59 -20.84 -22.35
N ARG A 239 20.35 -21.83 -22.82
CA ARG A 239 20.68 -22.03 -24.23
C ARG A 239 20.58 -23.51 -24.57
N LYS A 240 20.48 -23.86 -25.85
CA LYS A 240 20.50 -25.27 -26.29
C LYS A 240 21.90 -25.72 -26.68
N GLN A 241 22.15 -27.02 -26.54
CA GLN A 241 23.30 -27.73 -27.07
C GLN A 241 22.79 -28.86 -27.96
N GLY A 242 23.28 -28.90 -29.20
CA GLY A 242 22.71 -29.78 -30.23
C GLY A 242 21.30 -29.35 -30.64
N LEU A 243 20.45 -30.34 -30.92
CA LEU A 243 19.07 -30.16 -31.38
C LEU A 243 18.09 -30.92 -30.46
N PRO A 244 17.91 -30.49 -29.19
CA PRO A 244 16.90 -31.09 -28.34
C PRO A 244 15.51 -30.82 -28.93
N VAL A 245 14.77 -31.90 -29.20
CA VAL A 245 13.40 -31.86 -29.76
C VAL A 245 12.32 -31.95 -28.69
N ASP A 246 12.68 -32.36 -27.48
CA ASP A 246 11.78 -32.47 -26.34
C ASP A 246 11.70 -31.16 -25.54
N LYS A 247 10.59 -30.98 -24.83
CA LYS A 247 10.38 -29.82 -23.96
C LYS A 247 11.08 -30.01 -22.62
N LEU A 248 11.42 -28.89 -21.98
CA LEU A 248 11.78 -28.89 -20.57
C LEU A 248 10.53 -28.73 -19.72
N ARG A 249 10.52 -29.37 -18.55
CA ARG A 249 9.49 -29.18 -17.52
C ARG A 249 10.12 -28.54 -16.30
N VAL A 250 9.44 -27.55 -15.75
CA VAL A 250 9.76 -26.95 -14.46
C VAL A 250 8.66 -27.28 -13.48
N ASP A 251 9.04 -27.89 -12.36
CA ASP A 251 8.17 -28.29 -11.26
C ASP A 251 8.46 -27.43 -10.04
N ILE A 252 7.43 -26.87 -9.40
CA ILE A 252 7.55 -26.30 -8.05
C ILE A 252 7.28 -27.39 -7.04
N LYS A 253 8.18 -27.52 -6.06
CA LYS A 253 8.12 -28.54 -5.01
C LYS A 253 8.30 -27.90 -3.63
N ALA A 254 7.71 -28.52 -2.61
CA ALA A 254 7.97 -28.16 -1.22
C ALA A 254 9.40 -28.56 -0.82
N ASP A 255 9.94 -27.92 0.21
CA ASP A 255 11.16 -28.39 0.85
C ASP A 255 10.90 -29.64 1.70
N GLN A 256 11.83 -30.58 1.64
CA GLN A 256 11.90 -31.74 2.51
C GLN A 256 13.34 -31.83 3.04
N THR A 257 13.58 -31.27 4.22
CA THR A 257 14.89 -31.29 4.90
C THR A 257 16.03 -30.74 4.03
N GLY A 258 15.80 -29.59 3.40
CA GLY A 258 16.79 -28.93 2.57
C GLY A 258 16.94 -29.51 1.16
N SER A 259 16.00 -30.33 0.69
CA SER A 259 15.98 -30.86 -0.68
C SER A 259 14.56 -30.83 -1.25
N PRO A 260 14.38 -30.89 -2.59
CA PRO A 260 13.03 -30.95 -3.17
C PRO A 260 12.26 -32.20 -2.72
N ALA A 261 11.05 -32.00 -2.23
CA ALA A 261 10.13 -33.09 -1.89
C ALA A 261 9.77 -33.94 -3.12
N THR A 262 9.19 -35.13 -2.90
CA THR A 262 8.78 -36.00 -4.03
C THR A 262 7.59 -35.39 -4.79
N GLY A 263 6.61 -34.86 -4.05
CA GLY A 263 5.38 -34.28 -4.61
C GLY A 263 5.60 -32.96 -5.35
N THR A 264 4.88 -32.80 -6.47
CA THR A 264 4.88 -31.58 -7.27
C THR A 264 3.67 -30.73 -6.95
N LEU A 265 3.89 -29.45 -6.63
CA LEU A 265 2.85 -28.47 -6.34
C LEU A 265 2.31 -27.84 -7.61
N ALA A 266 3.21 -27.41 -8.51
CA ALA A 266 2.87 -26.81 -9.79
C ALA A 266 3.85 -27.25 -10.88
N SER A 267 3.43 -27.21 -12.14
CA SER A 267 4.30 -27.52 -13.27
C SER A 267 4.04 -26.61 -14.46
N CYS A 268 5.10 -26.22 -15.16
CA CYS A 268 5.00 -25.60 -16.48
C CYS A 268 5.99 -26.24 -17.45
N SER A 269 5.78 -26.01 -18.74
CA SER A 269 6.71 -26.44 -19.79
C SER A 269 7.45 -25.23 -20.38
N LEU A 270 8.69 -25.44 -20.78
CA LEU A 270 9.49 -24.50 -21.57
C LEU A 270 9.81 -25.17 -22.90
N ASP A 271 9.84 -24.40 -23.97
CA ASP A 271 10.12 -24.90 -25.31
C ASP A 271 11.57 -24.58 -25.73
N PRO A 272 12.46 -25.58 -25.82
CA PRO A 272 13.85 -25.37 -26.25
C PRO A 272 14.01 -25.06 -27.74
N SER A 273 12.97 -25.24 -28.56
CA SER A 273 13.08 -24.99 -30.01
C SER A 273 13.44 -23.53 -30.32
N GLU A 274 12.95 -22.60 -29.50
CA GLU A 274 13.20 -21.16 -29.56
C GLU A 274 14.59 -20.75 -29.03
N LEU A 275 15.31 -21.66 -28.37
CA LEU A 275 16.62 -21.36 -27.81
C LEU A 275 17.71 -21.26 -28.87
N SER A 276 18.63 -20.33 -28.66
CA SER A 276 19.85 -20.22 -29.47
C SER A 276 20.89 -21.26 -29.04
N PRO A 277 21.68 -21.81 -29.98
CA PRO A 277 22.81 -22.68 -29.65
C PRO A 277 24.03 -21.89 -29.10
N THR A 278 24.14 -20.60 -29.44
CA THR A 278 25.33 -19.78 -29.18
C THR A 278 25.11 -18.69 -28.13
N THR A 279 23.86 -18.34 -27.84
CA THR A 279 23.53 -17.24 -26.92
C THR A 279 22.51 -17.68 -25.87
N TYR A 280 22.70 -17.18 -24.64
CA TYR A 280 21.74 -17.40 -23.56
C TYR A 280 20.57 -16.42 -23.64
N ALA A 281 19.36 -16.95 -23.49
CA ALA A 281 18.12 -16.17 -23.50
C ALA A 281 17.25 -16.49 -22.28
N TRP A 282 16.41 -15.54 -21.88
CA TRP A 282 15.39 -15.75 -20.85
C TRP A 282 14.19 -16.47 -21.46
N VAL A 283 13.91 -17.69 -21.04
CA VAL A 283 12.75 -18.48 -21.49
C VAL A 283 11.70 -18.46 -20.41
N ARG A 284 10.45 -18.15 -20.79
CA ARG A 284 9.33 -18.03 -19.86
C ARG A 284 8.44 -19.28 -19.90
N GLY A 285 8.13 -19.82 -18.72
CA GLY A 285 7.12 -20.83 -18.50
C GLY A 285 5.97 -20.26 -17.66
N VAL A 286 4.74 -20.56 -18.03
CA VAL A 286 3.54 -20.11 -17.31
C VAL A 286 2.91 -21.31 -16.61
N PHE A 287 2.63 -21.17 -15.32
CA PHE A 287 1.96 -22.21 -14.55
C PHE A 287 0.45 -22.16 -14.83
N PRO A 288 -0.15 -23.26 -15.32
CA PRO A 288 -1.56 -23.27 -15.70
C PRO A 288 -2.49 -23.31 -14.47
N ALA A 289 -2.04 -23.95 -13.39
CA ALA A 289 -2.73 -23.97 -12.11
C ALA A 289 -2.10 -22.91 -11.19
N GLN A 290 -2.96 -22.07 -10.61
CA GLN A 290 -2.56 -21.09 -9.61
C GLN A 290 -2.39 -21.79 -8.27
N ILE A 291 -1.18 -21.76 -7.72
CA ILE A 291 -0.86 -22.35 -6.42
C ILE A 291 -0.48 -21.25 -5.45
N SER A 292 -1.06 -21.30 -4.25
CA SER A 292 -0.65 -20.46 -3.13
C SER A 292 0.64 -21.00 -2.51
N LEU A 293 1.66 -20.17 -2.44
CA LEU A 293 2.89 -20.42 -1.68
C LEU A 293 2.78 -19.66 -0.37
N THR A 294 3.06 -20.34 0.74
CA THR A 294 2.90 -19.78 2.09
C THR A 294 4.15 -19.01 2.52
N ALA A 295 3.95 -17.88 3.20
CA ALA A 295 5.02 -17.10 3.80
C ALA A 295 5.95 -17.94 4.71
N GLY A 296 7.23 -17.62 4.71
CA GLY A 296 8.27 -18.25 5.54
C GLY A 296 8.73 -19.63 5.09
N ASN A 297 8.03 -20.25 4.13
CA ASN A 297 8.39 -21.58 3.64
C ASN A 297 9.42 -21.50 2.51
N ARG A 298 10.35 -22.46 2.53
CA ARG A 298 11.28 -22.72 1.42
C ARG A 298 10.59 -23.62 0.41
N TYR A 299 10.73 -23.26 -0.87
CA TYR A 299 10.28 -24.05 -2.00
C TYR A 299 11.43 -24.25 -2.98
N TRP A 300 11.27 -25.20 -3.89
CA TRP A 300 12.23 -25.52 -4.93
C TRP A 300 11.57 -25.42 -6.28
N PHE A 301 12.25 -24.83 -7.26
CA PHE A 301 11.94 -25.14 -8.65
C PHE A 301 12.90 -26.22 -9.14
N VAL A 302 12.36 -27.22 -9.84
CA VAL A 302 13.11 -28.33 -10.40
C VAL A 302 12.93 -28.32 -11.91
N ILE A 303 14.02 -28.18 -12.66
CA ILE A 303 14.02 -28.27 -14.11
C ILE A 303 14.55 -29.62 -14.57
N ARG A 304 13.88 -30.20 -15.56
CA ARG A 304 14.28 -31.45 -16.18
C ARG A 304 13.82 -31.52 -17.63
N ARG A 305 14.43 -32.43 -18.38
CA ARG A 305 13.93 -32.83 -19.69
C ARG A 305 12.68 -33.70 -19.55
N LEU A 306 11.76 -33.57 -20.51
CA LEU A 306 10.63 -34.49 -20.64
C LEU A 306 11.00 -35.74 -21.43
N GLY A 307 11.97 -35.63 -22.34
CA GLY A 307 12.56 -36.77 -23.05
C GLY A 307 13.58 -37.55 -22.21
N ALA A 308 14.17 -38.56 -22.84
CA ALA A 308 15.30 -39.29 -22.27
C ALA A 308 16.54 -38.40 -22.17
N LEU A 309 17.46 -38.74 -21.26
CA LEU A 309 18.77 -38.09 -21.14
C LEU A 309 19.56 -38.23 -22.45
N ASP A 310 20.25 -37.17 -22.86
CA ASP A 310 21.02 -37.12 -24.12
C ASP A 310 22.20 -36.17 -23.98
N SER A 311 23.42 -36.72 -24.04
CA SER A 311 24.65 -35.96 -23.89
C SER A 311 24.95 -35.06 -25.09
N ALA A 312 24.35 -35.31 -26.26
CA ALA A 312 24.52 -34.52 -27.47
C ALA A 312 23.43 -33.44 -27.60
N ASN A 313 22.20 -33.75 -27.21
CA ASN A 313 21.04 -32.88 -27.40
C ASN A 313 20.39 -32.53 -26.04
N HIS A 314 20.88 -31.48 -25.40
CA HIS A 314 20.37 -31.04 -24.09
C HIS A 314 20.37 -29.51 -23.96
N CYS A 315 19.93 -29.00 -22.81
CA CYS A 315 19.94 -27.57 -22.52
C CYS A 315 20.99 -27.24 -21.45
N LEU A 316 21.53 -26.03 -21.52
CA LEU A 316 22.47 -25.50 -20.55
C LEU A 316 21.82 -24.32 -19.84
N MET A 317 21.82 -24.38 -18.52
CA MET A 317 21.35 -23.31 -17.64
C MET A 317 22.50 -22.39 -17.27
N ALA A 318 22.27 -21.09 -17.34
CA ALA A 318 23.20 -20.08 -16.86
C ALA A 318 23.15 -19.99 -15.34
N LEU A 319 24.32 -19.90 -14.71
CA LEU A 319 24.48 -19.86 -13.26
C LEU A 319 25.23 -18.60 -12.80
N ASP A 320 25.11 -18.34 -11.51
CA ASP A 320 25.93 -17.44 -10.72
C ASP A 320 26.76 -18.23 -9.70
N GLU A 321 28.06 -18.36 -9.92
CA GLU A 321 29.03 -18.97 -9.01
C GLU A 321 29.49 -18.03 -7.88
N ASN A 322 29.03 -16.77 -7.86
CA ASN A 322 29.35 -15.82 -6.78
C ASN A 322 28.36 -15.89 -5.60
N LEU A 323 27.32 -16.71 -5.70
CA LEU A 323 26.30 -16.89 -4.65
C LEU A 323 25.58 -15.60 -4.28
N SER A 324 25.20 -14.80 -5.27
CA SER A 324 24.52 -13.52 -5.08
C SER A 324 23.06 -13.69 -4.61
N PHE A 325 22.54 -14.92 -4.52
CA PHE A 325 21.20 -15.21 -4.04
C PHE A 325 21.23 -15.94 -2.68
N PRO A 326 21.40 -15.22 -1.57
CA PRO A 326 21.75 -15.80 -0.26
C PRO A 326 20.69 -16.71 0.35
N THR A 327 19.43 -16.62 -0.10
CA THR A 327 18.32 -17.44 0.40
C THR A 327 18.15 -18.77 -0.36
N GLY A 328 18.98 -19.02 -1.37
CA GLY A 328 18.90 -20.18 -2.23
C GLY A 328 20.04 -21.17 -2.06
N GLU A 329 19.81 -22.38 -2.57
CA GLU A 329 20.80 -23.42 -2.73
C GLU A 329 20.47 -24.17 -4.01
N LEU A 330 21.49 -24.46 -4.83
CA LEU A 330 21.36 -25.27 -6.03
C LEU A 330 21.78 -26.71 -5.78
N LYS A 331 20.89 -27.64 -6.16
CA LYS A 331 21.14 -29.08 -6.10
C LYS A 331 20.95 -29.73 -7.45
N ILE A 332 21.67 -30.82 -7.67
CA ILE A 332 21.60 -31.63 -8.87
C ILE A 332 21.12 -33.02 -8.48
N TYR A 333 20.17 -33.56 -9.24
CA TYR A 333 19.69 -34.91 -9.03
C TYR A 333 20.60 -35.89 -9.75
N ASN A 334 21.32 -36.69 -8.97
CA ASN A 334 22.10 -37.81 -9.46
C ASN A 334 21.20 -39.05 -9.50
N GLN A 335 20.78 -39.43 -10.70
CA GLN A 335 19.92 -40.57 -10.94
C GLN A 335 20.62 -41.92 -10.69
N SER A 336 21.95 -41.99 -10.74
CA SER A 336 22.68 -43.21 -10.37
C SER A 336 22.58 -43.50 -8.87
N GLU A 337 22.57 -42.45 -8.05
CA GLU A 337 22.49 -42.54 -6.59
C GLU A 337 21.08 -42.31 -6.04
N GLN A 338 20.12 -41.93 -6.90
CA GLN A 338 18.75 -41.54 -6.55
C GLN A 338 18.73 -40.45 -5.46
N SER A 339 19.66 -39.50 -5.53
CA SER A 339 19.90 -38.52 -4.48
C SER A 339 20.07 -37.10 -5.04
N TRP A 340 19.65 -36.12 -4.25
CA TRP A 340 19.97 -34.70 -4.49
C TRP A 340 21.32 -34.38 -3.88
N GLN A 341 22.25 -33.94 -4.72
CA GLN A 341 23.61 -33.55 -4.31
C GLN A 341 23.77 -32.04 -4.47
N VAL A 342 24.53 -31.42 -3.57
CA VAL A 342 24.94 -30.02 -3.73
C VAL A 342 25.87 -29.92 -4.95
N ARG A 343 25.67 -28.92 -5.81
CA ARG A 343 26.59 -28.68 -6.93
C ARG A 343 27.97 -28.30 -6.42
N VAL A 344 29.01 -28.82 -7.08
CA VAL A 344 30.41 -28.41 -6.84
C VAL A 344 31.02 -27.88 -8.16
N PRO A 345 31.54 -26.64 -8.20
CA PRO A 345 31.47 -25.61 -7.15
C PRO A 345 30.03 -25.16 -6.88
N PRO A 346 29.72 -24.61 -5.69
CA PRO A 346 28.39 -24.10 -5.38
C PRO A 346 28.05 -22.94 -6.31
N ALA A 347 26.77 -22.82 -6.66
CA ALA A 347 26.26 -21.77 -7.52
C ALA A 347 24.76 -21.57 -7.29
N ASP A 348 24.22 -20.47 -7.79
CA ASP A 348 22.79 -20.22 -7.88
C ASP A 348 22.34 -20.19 -9.35
N ALA A 349 21.12 -20.63 -9.60
CA ALA A 349 20.51 -20.50 -10.92
C ALA A 349 20.17 -19.04 -11.22
N LEU A 350 20.28 -18.63 -12.49
CA LEU A 350 19.70 -17.37 -12.96
C LEU A 350 18.22 -17.58 -13.33
N PHE A 351 17.33 -17.03 -12.50
CA PHE A 351 15.88 -17.21 -12.62
C PHE A 351 15.09 -15.96 -12.24
N LYS A 352 13.84 -15.89 -12.68
CA LYS A 352 12.83 -14.91 -12.25
C LYS A 352 11.52 -15.63 -11.99
N LEU A 353 11.03 -15.61 -10.76
CA LEU A 353 9.74 -16.17 -10.39
C LEU A 353 8.73 -15.04 -10.23
N THR A 354 7.73 -14.97 -11.10
CA THR A 354 6.64 -14.01 -11.02
C THR A 354 5.54 -14.54 -10.11
N VAL A 355 5.24 -13.78 -9.06
CA VAL A 355 4.19 -14.05 -8.09
C VAL A 355 3.16 -12.93 -8.12
N LEU A 356 1.92 -13.28 -7.77
CA LEU A 356 0.77 -12.40 -7.73
C LEU A 356 0.25 -12.35 -6.30
N SER A 357 -0.25 -11.20 -5.88
CA SER A 357 -1.01 -11.06 -4.64
C SER A 357 -2.48 -10.85 -4.95
N ARG A 358 -3.34 -11.30 -4.03
CA ARG A 358 -4.76 -10.95 -4.07
C ARG A 358 -4.96 -9.56 -3.50
N ILE A 359 -5.86 -8.79 -4.09
CA ILE A 359 -6.18 -7.46 -3.57
C ILE A 359 -6.69 -7.53 -2.13
N GLU A 360 -7.45 -8.57 -1.77
CA GLU A 360 -7.96 -8.71 -0.40
C GLU A 360 -6.84 -8.88 0.63
N ASP A 361 -5.81 -9.67 0.28
CA ASP A 361 -4.65 -9.88 1.14
C ASP A 361 -3.83 -8.58 1.26
N GLU A 362 -3.69 -7.82 0.17
CA GLU A 362 -3.02 -6.51 0.18
C GLU A 362 -3.77 -5.48 1.04
N ILE A 363 -5.10 -5.43 0.92
CA ILE A 363 -5.94 -4.57 1.77
C ILE A 363 -5.79 -4.97 3.23
N ALA A 364 -5.82 -6.28 3.54
CA ALA A 364 -5.64 -6.76 4.90
C ALA A 364 -4.28 -6.35 5.48
N GLU A 365 -3.19 -6.49 4.73
CA GLU A 365 -1.85 -6.07 5.15
C GLU A 365 -1.77 -4.53 5.35
N ILE A 366 -2.36 -3.74 4.45
CA ILE A 366 -2.47 -2.27 4.60
C ILE A 366 -3.20 -1.92 5.90
N LEU A 367 -4.31 -2.59 6.20
CA LEU A 367 -5.14 -2.31 7.37
C LEU A 367 -4.48 -2.78 8.68
N GLN A 368 -3.66 -3.83 8.65
CA GLN A 368 -2.85 -4.25 9.81
C GLN A 368 -1.88 -3.15 10.26
N LEU A 369 -1.32 -2.37 9.33
CA LEU A 369 -0.43 -1.23 9.63
C LEU A 369 -1.15 -0.01 10.22
N ALA A 370 -2.49 0.00 10.19
CA ALA A 370 -3.36 1.09 10.64
C ALA A 370 -4.10 0.77 11.97
N THR A 371 -3.70 -0.30 12.66
CA THR A 371 -4.32 -0.77 13.92
C THR A 371 -4.10 0.16 15.12
N ASP A 372 -3.23 1.16 15.01
CA ASP A 372 -3.03 2.16 16.06
C ASP A 372 -4.20 3.15 16.19
N PHE A 373 -4.99 3.33 15.13
CA PHE A 373 -6.17 4.20 15.15
C PHE A 373 -7.46 3.52 14.70
N LEU A 374 -7.40 2.47 13.88
CA LEU A 374 -8.60 1.69 13.52
C LEU A 374 -8.94 0.69 14.63
N THR A 375 -10.22 0.56 14.94
CA THR A 375 -10.72 -0.45 15.89
C THR A 375 -11.01 -1.78 15.24
N GLY A 376 -11.22 -1.77 13.92
CA GLY A 376 -11.46 -2.95 13.10
C GLY A 376 -11.74 -2.58 11.66
N SER A 377 -11.86 -3.61 10.83
CA SER A 377 -12.21 -3.43 9.41
C SER A 377 -13.06 -4.59 8.89
N ASP A 378 -13.90 -4.29 7.91
CA ASP A 378 -14.67 -5.30 7.18
C ASP A 378 -14.61 -5.06 5.67
N LEU A 379 -14.44 -6.16 4.93
CA LEU A 379 -14.41 -6.18 3.48
C LEU A 379 -15.59 -7.03 3.00
N GLU A 380 -16.68 -6.37 2.66
CA GLU A 380 -17.93 -7.04 2.28
C GLU A 380 -17.97 -7.46 0.82
N ALA A 381 -17.12 -6.85 -0.01
CA ALA A 381 -17.04 -7.13 -1.44
C ALA A 381 -15.85 -8.05 -1.73
N SER A 382 -16.12 -9.21 -2.34
CA SER A 382 -15.07 -10.04 -2.93
C SER A 382 -14.61 -9.41 -4.25
N ILE A 383 -13.36 -8.97 -4.32
CA ILE A 383 -12.82 -8.26 -5.49
C ILE A 383 -12.36 -9.28 -6.53
N GLY A 384 -11.75 -10.39 -6.08
CA GLY A 384 -11.33 -11.53 -6.90
C GLY A 384 -10.16 -11.26 -7.84
N LEU A 385 -9.67 -10.02 -7.88
CA LEU A 385 -8.55 -9.60 -8.73
C LEU A 385 -7.21 -9.89 -8.07
N ARG A 386 -6.21 -10.13 -8.93
CA ARG A 386 -4.82 -10.35 -8.54
C ARG A 386 -3.93 -9.43 -9.34
N LEU A 387 -2.98 -8.81 -8.67
CA LEU A 387 -2.08 -7.85 -9.29
C LEU A 387 -0.65 -8.39 -9.33
N PRO A 388 0.12 -8.08 -10.37
CA PRO A 388 1.57 -8.15 -10.26
C PRO A 388 2.01 -7.26 -9.10
N VAL A 389 2.95 -7.77 -8.32
CA VAL A 389 3.44 -7.04 -7.16
C VAL A 389 4.57 -6.12 -7.61
N ASP A 390 4.27 -4.83 -7.82
CA ASP A 390 5.28 -3.84 -8.16
C ASP A 390 5.85 -3.20 -6.89
N LYS A 391 7.18 -3.10 -6.79
CA LYS A 391 7.84 -2.48 -5.64
C LYS A 391 7.44 -1.01 -5.56
N SER A 392 6.69 -0.63 -4.52
CA SER A 392 6.34 0.77 -4.24
C SER A 392 7.31 1.33 -3.20
N LEU A 393 8.04 2.37 -3.58
CA LEU A 393 8.84 3.17 -2.66
C LEU A 393 8.07 4.48 -2.42
N ASN A 394 7.77 4.78 -1.15
CA ASN A 394 7.17 6.05 -0.73
C ASN A 394 5.69 6.29 -1.14
N THR A 395 4.91 5.23 -1.35
CA THR A 395 3.45 5.35 -1.48
C THR A 395 2.82 5.36 -0.08
N THR A 396 1.86 6.25 0.20
CA THR A 396 1.15 6.20 1.50
C THR A 396 0.13 5.07 1.53
N LEU A 397 -0.29 4.61 2.72
CA LEU A 397 -1.37 3.60 2.80
C LEU A 397 -2.65 4.09 2.13
N LEU A 398 -3.01 5.37 2.29
CA LEU A 398 -4.21 5.91 1.65
C LEU A 398 -4.10 5.91 0.12
N GLN A 399 -2.94 6.28 -0.43
CA GLN A 399 -2.70 6.25 -1.87
C GLN A 399 -2.73 4.81 -2.40
N ALA A 400 -2.09 3.88 -1.72
CA ALA A 400 -2.11 2.46 -2.07
C ALA A 400 -3.55 1.93 -2.05
N LEU A 401 -4.30 2.21 -0.98
CA LEU A 401 -5.69 1.80 -0.84
C LEU A 401 -6.58 2.43 -1.91
N ARG A 402 -6.43 3.72 -2.22
CA ARG A 402 -7.17 4.38 -3.32
C ARG A 402 -6.85 3.78 -4.68
N ASN A 403 -5.59 3.47 -4.95
CA ASN A 403 -5.19 2.80 -6.19
C ASN A 403 -5.84 1.41 -6.28
N LEU A 404 -5.88 0.65 -5.17
CA LEU A 404 -6.57 -0.63 -5.12
C LEU A 404 -8.09 -0.50 -5.29
N LEU A 405 -8.72 0.48 -4.65
CA LEU A 405 -10.16 0.75 -4.76
C LEU A 405 -10.56 1.31 -6.14
N SER A 406 -9.61 1.90 -6.89
CA SER A 406 -9.84 2.36 -8.26
C SER A 406 -9.87 1.24 -9.28
N LEU A 407 -9.45 0.03 -8.89
CA LEU A 407 -9.59 -1.16 -9.71
C LEU A 407 -11.02 -1.66 -9.59
N ASP A 408 -11.75 -1.68 -10.70
CA ASP A 408 -13.10 -2.24 -10.76
C ASP A 408 -13.09 -3.70 -10.31
N THR A 409 -14.14 -4.17 -9.66
CA THR A 409 -14.30 -5.60 -9.32
C THR A 409 -14.42 -6.46 -10.59
N GLN A 410 -14.34 -7.79 -10.46
CA GLN A 410 -14.59 -8.68 -11.62
C GLN A 410 -15.98 -8.50 -12.26
N THR A 411 -16.95 -7.96 -11.51
CA THR A 411 -18.30 -7.62 -11.99
C THR A 411 -18.40 -6.20 -12.58
N GLY A 412 -17.34 -5.40 -12.50
CA GLY A 412 -17.32 -4.00 -12.94
C GLY A 412 -17.88 -3.02 -11.90
N ASP A 413 -18.20 -3.48 -10.69
CA ASP A 413 -18.68 -2.64 -9.61
C ASP A 413 -17.53 -1.87 -8.97
N ARG A 414 -17.76 -0.60 -8.69
CA ARG A 414 -16.80 0.28 -8.00
C ARG A 414 -16.82 -0.01 -6.50
N LEU A 415 -15.69 0.21 -5.84
CA LEU A 415 -15.60 0.04 -4.38
C LEU A 415 -15.69 1.39 -3.67
N LEU A 416 -16.42 1.40 -2.56
CA LEU A 416 -16.54 2.53 -1.65
C LEU A 416 -15.86 2.20 -0.32
N MET A 417 -15.45 3.24 0.40
CA MET A 417 -14.82 3.11 1.71
C MET A 417 -15.47 4.09 2.69
N GLU A 418 -15.83 3.59 3.87
CA GLU A 418 -16.43 4.38 4.93
C GLU A 418 -15.73 4.09 6.26
N ILE A 419 -15.45 5.13 7.03
CA ILE A 419 -14.91 5.00 8.39
C ILE A 419 -15.96 5.50 9.37
N SER A 420 -16.44 4.63 10.24
CA SER A 420 -17.43 4.95 11.27
C SER A 420 -16.87 5.87 12.37
N PRO A 421 -17.73 6.47 13.22
CA PRO A 421 -17.30 7.21 14.41
C PRO A 421 -16.41 6.39 15.35
N ASP A 422 -16.70 5.10 15.47
CA ASP A 422 -15.94 4.15 16.28
C ASP A 422 -14.61 3.75 15.64
N ARG A 423 -14.23 4.37 14.52
CA ARG A 423 -13.02 4.10 13.72
C ARG A 423 -13.00 2.68 13.13
N PHE A 424 -14.18 2.18 12.78
CA PHE A 424 -14.34 0.93 12.05
C PHE A 424 -14.36 1.22 10.55
N LEU A 425 -13.47 0.58 9.79
CA LEU A 425 -13.35 0.80 8.34
C LEU A 425 -14.14 -0.26 7.58
N ARG A 426 -15.10 0.16 6.75
CA ARG A 426 -15.88 -0.73 5.89
C ARG A 426 -15.57 -0.47 4.43
N ILE A 427 -15.29 -1.52 3.67
CA ILE A 427 -15.17 -1.48 2.20
C ILE A 427 -16.31 -2.30 1.60
N CYS A 428 -17.12 -1.65 0.78
CA CYS A 428 -18.30 -2.26 0.15
C CYS A 428 -18.37 -1.90 -1.34
N ALA A 429 -19.13 -2.69 -2.11
CA ALA A 429 -19.43 -2.35 -3.49
C ALA A 429 -20.38 -1.15 -3.55
N ALA A 430 -20.19 -0.29 -4.56
CA ALA A 430 -21.10 0.80 -4.85
C ALA A 430 -22.49 0.24 -5.17
N PRO A 431 -23.57 0.94 -4.78
CA PRO A 431 -24.93 0.53 -5.12
C PRO A 431 -25.11 0.46 -6.64
N GLU A 432 -26.01 -0.40 -7.13
CA GLU A 432 -26.23 -0.54 -8.57
C GLU A 432 -26.65 0.80 -9.23
N PRO A 433 -26.15 1.13 -10.45
CA PRO A 433 -26.46 2.39 -11.13
C PRO A 433 -27.95 2.60 -11.45
N SER A 434 -28.72 1.51 -11.50
CA SER A 434 -30.18 1.49 -11.73
C SER A 434 -30.99 1.83 -10.47
N VAL A 435 -30.37 1.76 -9.29
CA VAL A 435 -31.01 1.90 -7.98
C VAL A 435 -30.81 3.32 -7.48
N TYR A 436 -31.62 4.25 -8.00
CA TYR A 436 -31.65 5.63 -7.48
C TYR A 436 -32.31 5.63 -6.10
N SER A 437 -31.52 5.96 -5.08
CA SER A 437 -32.01 6.09 -3.71
C SER A 437 -32.42 7.53 -3.38
N LEU A 438 -31.97 8.48 -4.21
CA LEU A 438 -32.21 9.91 -4.08
C LEU A 438 -32.57 10.49 -5.45
N SER A 439 -33.36 11.55 -5.47
CA SER A 439 -33.63 12.35 -6.67
C SER A 439 -33.30 13.81 -6.42
N MET A 440 -32.77 14.50 -7.43
CA MET A 440 -32.53 15.95 -7.38
C MET A 440 -33.54 16.68 -8.26
N ASP A 441 -34.10 17.77 -7.76
CA ASP A 441 -34.99 18.64 -8.53
C ASP A 441 -34.21 19.70 -9.36
N ASP A 442 -34.94 20.51 -10.11
CA ASP A 442 -34.36 21.56 -10.97
C ASP A 442 -33.81 22.76 -10.15
N THR A 443 -34.08 22.81 -8.84
CA THR A 443 -33.56 23.82 -7.91
C THR A 443 -32.29 23.35 -7.18
N GLY A 444 -31.94 22.08 -7.33
CA GLY A 444 -30.75 21.44 -6.77
C GLY A 444 -31.02 20.73 -5.43
N GLU A 445 -32.23 20.78 -4.89
CA GLU A 445 -32.61 20.12 -3.65
C GLU A 445 -32.67 18.60 -3.82
N LEU A 446 -32.15 17.87 -2.84
CA LEU A 446 -32.14 16.41 -2.81
C LEU A 446 -33.39 15.90 -2.10
N PHE A 447 -34.03 14.89 -2.68
CA PHE A 447 -35.22 14.22 -2.14
C PHE A 447 -34.94 12.73 -1.95
N ASP A 448 -35.51 12.17 -0.89
CA ASP A 448 -35.53 10.72 -0.69
C ASP A 448 -36.53 10.01 -1.62
N ARG A 449 -36.56 8.67 -1.59
CA ARG A 449 -37.53 7.87 -2.36
C ARG A 449 -38.99 8.17 -2.04
N MET A 450 -39.27 8.80 -0.90
CA MET A 450 -40.61 9.17 -0.46
C MET A 450 -40.96 10.62 -0.84
N GLY A 451 -40.11 11.31 -1.61
CA GLY A 451 -40.32 12.69 -2.05
C GLY A 451 -40.13 13.72 -0.93
N ARG A 452 -39.47 13.36 0.17
CA ARG A 452 -39.15 14.29 1.25
C ARG A 452 -37.79 14.92 1.00
N ALA A 453 -37.68 16.22 1.20
CA ALA A 453 -36.41 16.92 1.16
C ALA A 453 -35.45 16.25 2.14
N LEU A 454 -34.25 15.93 1.66
CA LEU A 454 -33.22 15.26 2.42
C LEU A 454 -32.78 16.21 3.53
N ALA A 455 -33.21 15.92 4.76
CA ALA A 455 -32.89 16.75 5.93
C ALA A 455 -31.38 16.86 6.17
N VAL A 456 -30.59 15.96 5.58
CA VAL A 456 -29.16 15.83 5.78
C VAL A 456 -28.48 15.57 4.45
N PRO A 457 -27.97 16.62 3.78
CA PRO A 457 -27.44 16.42 2.45
C PRO A 457 -26.16 15.55 2.42
N SER A 458 -25.45 15.37 3.55
CA SER A 458 -24.31 14.43 3.64
C SER A 458 -24.69 12.96 3.42
N ASP A 459 -25.95 12.59 3.67
CA ASP A 459 -26.44 11.21 3.48
C ASP A 459 -26.51 10.80 1.99
N ALA A 460 -26.25 11.75 1.09
CA ALA A 460 -26.18 11.53 -0.35
C ALA A 460 -24.83 10.97 -0.82
N VAL A 461 -23.76 11.14 -0.04
CA VAL A 461 -22.43 10.64 -0.39
C VAL A 461 -22.46 9.11 -0.49
N GLY A 462 -21.89 8.56 -1.56
CA GLY A 462 -21.90 7.12 -1.82
C GLY A 462 -23.21 6.57 -2.42
N LYS A 463 -24.20 7.42 -2.71
CA LYS A 463 -25.48 7.01 -3.33
C LYS A 463 -25.67 7.57 -4.74
N TYR A 464 -26.40 6.83 -5.56
CA TYR A 464 -26.85 7.30 -6.86
C TYR A 464 -28.03 8.27 -6.71
N VAL A 465 -27.85 9.46 -7.28
CA VAL A 465 -28.86 10.52 -7.36
C VAL A 465 -29.41 10.55 -8.78
N GLY A 466 -30.71 10.30 -8.92
CA GLY A 466 -31.44 10.45 -10.19
C GLY A 466 -31.75 11.91 -10.47
N VAL A 467 -31.60 12.34 -11.72
CA VAL A 467 -31.98 13.69 -12.17
C VAL A 467 -33.21 13.58 -13.06
N ARG A 468 -34.16 14.50 -12.91
CA ARG A 468 -35.45 14.49 -13.62
C ARG A 468 -35.32 14.42 -15.15
N HIS A 469 -34.21 14.91 -15.71
CA HIS A 469 -33.91 14.95 -17.14
C HIS A 469 -32.48 14.46 -17.47
N GLY A 470 -32.06 13.28 -16.98
CA GLY A 470 -30.73 12.75 -17.33
C GLY A 470 -30.41 11.38 -16.75
N LYS A 471 -29.21 10.86 -17.09
CA LYS A 471 -28.61 9.73 -16.37
C LYS A 471 -28.23 10.21 -14.97
N GLY A 472 -28.56 9.42 -13.94
CA GLY A 472 -28.17 9.76 -12.57
C GLY A 472 -26.65 9.66 -12.36
N PHE A 473 -26.18 10.23 -11.27
CA PHE A 473 -24.76 10.29 -10.92
C PHE A 473 -24.50 9.77 -9.51
N LEU A 474 -23.31 9.21 -9.28
CA LEU A 474 -22.84 8.80 -7.96
C LEU A 474 -22.13 9.98 -7.29
N VAL A 475 -22.57 10.34 -6.08
CA VAL A 475 -21.94 11.42 -5.31
C VAL A 475 -20.65 10.91 -4.67
N ARG A 476 -19.52 11.46 -5.11
CA ARG A 476 -18.18 11.11 -4.61
C ARG A 476 -17.79 11.96 -3.39
N GLU A 477 -17.96 13.27 -3.48
CA GLU A 477 -17.63 14.21 -2.41
C GLU A 477 -18.74 15.22 -2.25
N MET A 478 -18.94 15.65 -1.02
CA MET A 478 -19.82 16.76 -0.69
C MET A 478 -19.10 17.72 0.25
N ARG A 479 -19.20 19.02 -0.02
CA ARG A 479 -18.81 20.09 0.90
C ARG A 479 -20.03 20.92 1.25
N LEU A 480 -20.26 21.17 2.53
CA LEU A 480 -21.25 22.08 3.06
C LEU A 480 -20.54 23.29 3.66
N ASP A 481 -20.90 24.48 3.17
CA ASP A 481 -20.52 25.76 3.76
C ASP A 481 -21.67 26.23 4.66
N LEU A 482 -21.37 26.39 5.95
CA LEU A 482 -22.35 26.75 6.96
C LEU A 482 -22.60 28.26 7.07
N GLU A 483 -21.74 29.09 6.48
CA GLU A 483 -21.98 30.53 6.40
C GLU A 483 -22.98 30.87 5.29
N SER A 484 -22.80 30.25 4.12
CA SER A 484 -23.68 30.49 2.96
C SER A 484 -24.86 29.52 2.88
N GLY A 485 -24.84 28.41 3.64
CA GLY A 485 -25.81 27.32 3.55
C GLY A 485 -25.74 26.53 2.24
N ARG A 486 -24.74 26.82 1.38
CA ARG A 486 -24.58 26.17 0.09
C ARG A 486 -23.79 24.88 0.24
N TYR A 487 -24.16 23.88 -0.55
CA TYR A 487 -23.36 22.66 -0.72
C TYR A 487 -22.83 22.51 -2.14
N GLN A 488 -21.67 21.88 -2.24
CA GLN A 488 -21.03 21.51 -3.50
C GLN A 488 -20.92 20.00 -3.55
N LEU A 489 -21.41 19.39 -4.63
CA LEU A 489 -21.30 17.97 -4.90
C LEU A 489 -20.25 17.75 -6.00
N LYS A 490 -19.38 16.76 -5.80
CA LYS A 490 -18.54 16.22 -6.88
C LYS A 490 -18.99 14.80 -7.19
N THR A 491 -19.05 14.50 -8.47
CA THR A 491 -19.43 13.17 -8.98
C THR A 491 -18.19 12.40 -9.42
N PHE A 492 -18.38 11.12 -9.67
CA PHE A 492 -17.37 10.23 -10.24
C PHE A 492 -17.16 10.41 -11.74
#